data_AF-A0A329TX85-F1
#
_entry.id   AF-A0A329TX85-F1
#
_cell.length_a   1.000
_cell.length_b   1.000
_cell.length_c   1.000
_cell.angle_alpha   90.00
_cell.angle_beta   90.00
_cell.angle_gamma   90.00
#
_symmetry.space_group_name_H-M   'P 1'
#
loop_
_entity.id
_entity.type
_entity.pdbx_description
1 polymer ?
#
loop_
_entity_poly.entity_id
_entity_poly.type
_entity_poly.pdbx_seq_one_letter_code
_entity_poly.pdbx_strand_id
1 'polypeptide(L)'
;MNYVIDVAASAQRDLADAFDYIDLTLKNPSAADKLVAIAWKKFRSLDTFPQRFSLVNDPFLSSLGIRLIPVQNYLAFYKVSSSTQTVHILRFLYGHSDWQAILRADVLPT
;
A
#
# COMPACT_ATOMS: atom_id res chain seq x y z
N MET A 1 10.81 -17.05 10.98
CA MET A 1 9.83 -17.34 9.90
C MET A 1 9.37 -16.01 9.37
N ASN A 2 9.41 -15.82 8.05
CA ASN A 2 9.10 -14.57 7.39
C ASN A 2 7.77 -14.73 6.64
N TYR A 3 6.92 -13.70 6.68
CA TYR A 3 5.68 -13.66 5.91
C TYR A 3 5.98 -13.49 4.42
N VAL A 4 5.18 -14.16 3.59
CA VAL A 4 5.17 -13.94 2.14
C VAL A 4 4.51 -12.60 1.85
N ILE A 5 5.10 -11.81 0.96
CA ILE A 5 4.52 -10.55 0.50
C ILE A 5 3.76 -10.82 -0.81
N ASP A 6 2.46 -10.60 -0.77
CA ASP A 6 1.57 -10.66 -1.92
C ASP A 6 1.11 -9.24 -2.28
N VAL A 7 1.23 -8.85 -3.54
CA VAL A 7 0.90 -7.49 -4.00
C VAL A 7 -0.25 -7.58 -4.97
N ALA A 8 -1.41 -7.03 -4.58
CA ALA A 8 -2.60 -7.06 -5.40
C ALA A 8 -2.40 -6.31 -6.72
N ALA A 9 -3.10 -6.74 -7.76
CA ALA A 9 -3.06 -6.09 -9.08
C ALA A 9 -3.51 -4.62 -9.04
N SER A 10 -4.36 -4.24 -8.08
CA SER A 10 -4.71 -2.84 -7.79
C SER A 10 -3.49 -2.06 -7.28
N ALA A 11 -2.77 -2.57 -6.28
CA ALA A 11 -1.56 -1.93 -5.76
C ALA A 11 -0.43 -1.83 -6.80
N GLN A 12 -0.30 -2.84 -7.68
CA GLN A 12 0.67 -2.80 -8.79
C GLN A 12 0.32 -1.69 -9.78
N ARG A 13 -0.96 -1.55 -10.16
CA ARG A 13 -1.45 -0.46 -11.02
C ARG A 13 -1.25 0.90 -10.36
N ASP A 14 -1.62 1.04 -9.09
CA ASP A 14 -1.45 2.31 -8.38
C ASP A 14 0.04 2.74 -8.33
N LEU A 15 0.98 1.79 -8.18
CA LEU A 15 2.42 2.04 -8.24
C LEU A 15 2.88 2.50 -9.62
N ALA A 16 2.38 1.87 -10.69
CA ALA A 16 2.68 2.25 -12.06
C ALA A 16 2.15 3.65 -12.38
N ASP A 17 0.90 3.95 -12.01
CA ASP A 17 0.28 5.26 -12.20
C ASP A 17 1.04 6.35 -11.43
N ALA A 18 1.49 6.06 -10.21
CA ALA A 18 2.32 6.96 -9.42
C ALA A 18 3.70 7.21 -10.06
N PHE A 19 4.32 6.16 -10.61
CA PHE A 19 5.58 6.27 -11.34
C PHE A 19 5.41 7.16 -12.57
N ASP A 20 4.45 6.84 -13.44
CA ASP A 20 4.22 7.55 -14.70
C ASP A 20 3.84 9.02 -14.46
N TYR A 21 3.05 9.30 -13.41
CA TYR A 21 2.73 10.67 -13.05
C TYR A 21 3.99 11.47 -12.68
N ILE A 22 4.86 10.91 -11.84
CA ILE A 22 6.09 11.60 -11.41
C ILE A 22 7.10 11.71 -12.55
N ASP A 23 7.27 10.64 -13.33
CA ASP A 23 8.22 10.60 -14.44
C ASP A 23 7.78 11.49 -15.60
N LEU A 24 6.56 11.29 -16.12
CA LEU A 24 6.11 11.90 -17.37
C LEU A 24 5.45 13.25 -17.14
N THR A 25 4.64 13.39 -16.09
CA THR A 25 3.88 14.64 -15.84
C THR A 25 4.72 15.65 -15.07
N LEU A 26 5.36 15.22 -13.98
CA LEU A 26 6.24 16.09 -13.18
C LEU A 26 7.67 16.17 -13.74
N LYS A 27 7.99 15.38 -14.77
CA LYS A 27 9.31 15.37 -15.45
C LYS A 27 10.46 15.08 -14.48
N ASN A 28 10.24 14.16 -13.55
CA ASN A 28 11.21 13.82 -12.51
C ASN A 28 11.46 12.29 -12.40
N PRO A 29 12.12 11.68 -13.39
CA PRO A 29 12.43 10.24 -13.41
C PRO A 29 13.14 9.76 -12.14
N SER A 30 14.09 10.56 -11.64
CA SER A 30 14.85 10.21 -10.43
C SER A 30 13.95 10.07 -9.19
N ALA A 31 12.94 10.93 -9.06
CA ALA A 31 11.96 10.82 -7.98
C ALA A 31 11.04 9.61 -8.17
N ALA A 32 10.65 9.28 -9.40
CA ALA A 32 9.83 8.12 -9.72
C ALA A 32 10.54 6.80 -9.35
N ASP A 33 11.79 6.64 -9.78
CA ASP A 33 12.64 5.49 -9.42
C ASP A 33 12.81 5.36 -7.90
N LYS A 34 13.07 6.49 -7.23
CA LYS A 34 13.23 6.54 -5.78
C LYS A 34 11.95 6.14 -5.05
N LEU A 35 10.78 6.52 -5.56
CA LEU A 35 9.49 6.14 -4.98
C LEU A 35 9.33 4.61 -5.00
N VAL A 36 9.51 3.99 -6.17
CA VAL A 36 9.37 2.54 -6.36
C VAL A 36 10.38 1.77 -5.51
N ALA A 37 11.63 2.21 -5.47
CA ALA A 37 12.67 1.58 -4.64
C ALA A 37 12.32 1.61 -3.14
N ILE A 38 11.83 2.75 -2.64
CA ILE A 38 11.42 2.90 -1.23
C ILE A 38 10.17 2.06 -0.95
N ALA A 39 9.19 2.02 -1.86
CA ALA A 39 7.99 1.19 -1.71
C ALA A 39 8.36 -0.30 -1.56
N TRP A 40 9.19 -0.83 -2.46
CA TRP A 40 9.64 -2.23 -2.39
C TRP A 40 10.47 -2.55 -1.15
N LYS A 41 11.29 -1.61 -0.68
CA LYS A 41 12.01 -1.77 0.59
C LYS A 41 11.05 -1.86 1.76
N LYS A 42 10.02 -1.00 1.77
CA LYS A 42 8.97 -0.97 2.80
C LYS A 42 8.13 -2.25 2.77
N PHE A 43 7.72 -2.74 1.60
CA PHE A 43 6.94 -3.97 1.48
C PHE A 43 7.72 -5.19 1.98
N ARG A 44 8.96 -5.36 1.50
CA ARG A 44 9.83 -6.46 1.95
C ARG A 44 10.03 -6.46 3.45
N SER A 45 10.17 -5.28 4.06
CA SER A 45 10.34 -5.18 5.51
C SER A 45 9.13 -5.67 6.33
N LEU A 46 7.95 -5.89 5.72
CA LEU A 46 6.78 -6.42 6.42
C LEU A 46 6.88 -7.92 6.70
N ASP A 47 7.88 -8.61 6.14
CA ASP A 47 8.04 -10.05 6.27
C ASP A 47 8.33 -10.52 7.71
N THR A 48 9.03 -9.72 8.52
CA THR A 48 9.48 -10.10 9.86
C THR A 48 8.55 -9.61 10.99
N PHE A 49 7.88 -8.47 10.82
CA PHE A 49 6.94 -7.91 11.81
C PHE A 49 5.80 -7.13 11.14
N PRO A 50 4.88 -7.80 10.43
CA PRO A 50 3.89 -7.11 9.62
C PRO A 50 2.87 -6.33 10.46
N GLN A 51 2.65 -6.68 11.72
CA GLN A 51 1.66 -6.01 12.57
C GLN A 51 2.20 -4.74 13.27
N ARG A 52 3.46 -4.35 13.02
CA ARG A 52 4.11 -3.22 13.73
C ARG A 52 3.54 -1.85 13.39
N PHE A 53 2.84 -1.70 12.27
CA PHE A 53 2.20 -0.44 11.91
C PHE A 53 0.74 -0.42 12.32
N SER A 54 0.25 0.76 12.66
CA SER A 54 -1.12 1.00 13.10
C SER A 54 -2.15 0.59 12.06
N LEU A 55 -3.33 0.20 12.55
CA LEU A 55 -4.54 0.15 11.73
C LEU A 55 -4.84 1.54 11.17
N VAL A 56 -5.56 1.59 10.06
CA VAL A 56 -6.07 2.85 9.51
C VAL A 56 -6.98 3.56 10.51
N ASN A 57 -6.97 4.89 10.52
CA ASN A 57 -7.84 5.69 11.37
C ASN A 57 -9.25 5.82 10.74
N ASP A 58 -9.91 4.70 10.53
CA ASP A 58 -11.28 4.58 10.06
C ASP A 58 -11.95 3.37 10.73
N PRO A 59 -13.08 3.52 11.45
CA PRO A 59 -13.66 2.41 12.22
C PRO A 59 -14.04 1.19 11.37
N PHE A 60 -14.59 1.40 10.17
CA PHE A 60 -14.98 0.30 9.30
C PHE A 60 -13.75 -0.41 8.73
N LEU A 61 -12.82 0.31 8.12
CA LEU A 61 -11.63 -0.28 7.50
C LEU A 61 -10.67 -0.90 8.55
N SER A 62 -10.58 -0.31 9.75
CA SER A 62 -9.80 -0.88 10.85
C SER A 62 -10.40 -2.17 11.40
N SER A 63 -11.74 -2.29 11.46
CA SER A 63 -12.42 -3.54 11.83
C SER A 63 -12.14 -4.67 10.83
N LEU A 64 -11.87 -4.32 9.57
CA LEU A 64 -11.41 -5.26 8.54
C LEU A 64 -9.91 -5.60 8.68
N GLY A 65 -9.19 -5.04 9.66
CA GLY A 65 -7.79 -5.30 9.90
C GLY A 65 -6.83 -4.58 8.95
N ILE A 66 -7.30 -3.56 8.22
CA ILE A 66 -6.46 -2.80 7.27
C ILE A 66 -5.49 -1.91 8.03
N ARG A 67 -4.21 -2.03 7.67
CA ARG A 67 -3.09 -1.24 8.20
C ARG A 67 -2.54 -0.33 7.12
N LEU A 68 -1.84 0.72 7.54
CA LEU A 68 -1.15 1.62 6.61
C LEU A 68 0.34 1.71 6.93
N ILE A 69 1.13 2.02 5.91
CA ILE A 69 2.53 2.41 6.05
C ILE A 69 2.83 3.61 5.14
N PRO A 70 3.38 4.71 5.67
CA PRO A 70 3.79 5.83 4.84
C PRO A 70 5.01 5.51 3.95
N VAL A 71 4.92 5.94 2.70
CA VAL A 71 5.95 5.82 1.66
C VAL A 71 6.06 7.18 0.94
N GLN A 72 6.90 8.07 1.46
CA GLN A 72 6.96 9.46 1.00
C GLN A 72 5.56 10.12 1.05
N ASN A 73 5.09 10.69 -0.07
CA ASN A 73 3.77 11.30 -0.20
C ASN A 73 2.65 10.29 -0.48
N TYR A 74 2.93 8.99 -0.43
CA TYR A 74 1.97 7.91 -0.68
C TYR A 74 1.77 7.06 0.58
N LEU A 75 0.68 6.31 0.59
CA LEU A 75 0.28 5.39 1.63
C LEU A 75 0.09 4.01 1.01
N ALA A 76 0.76 3.01 1.56
CA ALA A 76 0.47 1.62 1.23
C ALA A 76 -0.46 1.02 2.26
N PHE A 77 -1.56 0.43 1.79
CA PHE A 77 -2.56 -0.22 2.62
C PHE A 77 -2.41 -1.73 2.51
N TYR A 78 -2.44 -2.43 3.64
CA TYR A 78 -2.21 -3.87 3.64
C TYR A 78 -2.98 -4.59 4.75
N LYS A 79 -3.15 -5.90 4.58
CA LYS A 79 -3.69 -6.83 5.58
C LYS A 79 -2.71 -7.95 5.86
N VAL A 80 -2.80 -8.50 7.07
CA VAL A 80 -1.95 -9.59 7.54
C VAL A 80 -2.82 -10.83 7.74
N SER A 81 -2.53 -11.89 7.00
CA SER A 81 -3.10 -13.22 7.20
C SER A 81 -2.12 -14.05 8.03
N SER A 82 -2.38 -14.20 9.33
CA SER A 82 -1.51 -14.99 10.21
C SER A 82 -1.60 -16.49 9.94
N SER A 83 -2.74 -16.99 9.45
CA SER A 83 -2.93 -18.41 9.15
C SER A 83 -2.10 -18.87 7.94
N THR A 84 -1.98 -18.03 6.92
CA THR A 84 -1.20 -18.31 5.70
C THR A 84 0.19 -17.68 5.72
N GLN A 85 0.55 -16.98 6.80
CA GLN A 85 1.76 -16.15 6.90
C GLN A 85 1.94 -15.24 5.67
N THR A 86 0.88 -14.54 5.27
CA THR A 86 0.89 -13.67 4.09
C THR A 86 0.57 -12.23 4.46
N VAL A 87 1.28 -11.29 3.87
CA VAL A 87 0.99 -9.85 3.88
C VAL A 87 0.44 -9.48 2.52
N HIS A 88 -0.82 -9.07 2.46
CA HIS A 88 -1.46 -8.64 1.22
C HIS A 88 -1.40 -7.12 1.13
N ILE A 89 -0.59 -6.59 0.21
CA ILE A 89 -0.59 -5.18 -0.15
C ILE A 89 -1.80 -4.93 -1.05
N LEU A 90 -2.77 -4.16 -0.56
CA LEU A 90 -4.09 -3.99 -1.18
C LEU A 90 -4.10 -2.83 -2.17
N ARG A 91 -3.60 -1.66 -1.75
CA ARG A 91 -3.58 -0.40 -2.52
C ARG A 91 -2.32 0.41 -2.20
N PHE A 92 -1.90 1.26 -3.13
CA PHE A 92 -0.81 2.23 -2.96
C PHE A 92 -1.26 3.63 -3.40
N LEU A 93 -1.82 4.43 -2.49
CA LEU A 93 -2.54 5.65 -2.86
C LEU A 93 -1.76 6.90 -2.48
N TYR A 94 -1.99 7.99 -3.22
CA TYR A 94 -1.47 9.30 -2.84
C TYR A 94 -2.05 9.73 -1.48
N GLY A 95 -1.21 10.22 -0.56
CA GLY A 95 -1.62 10.45 0.83
C GLY A 95 -2.68 11.54 1.02
N HIS A 96 -2.83 12.44 0.04
CA HIS A 96 -3.88 13.46 0.04
C HIS A 96 -5.12 13.08 -0.80
N SER A 97 -5.19 11.87 -1.35
CA SER A 97 -6.43 11.40 -1.97
C SER A 97 -7.48 11.03 -0.92
N ASP A 98 -8.74 10.91 -1.34
CA ASP A 98 -9.79 10.29 -0.52
C ASP A 98 -9.63 8.76 -0.51
N TRP A 99 -8.56 8.30 0.12
CA TRP A 99 -8.24 6.88 0.23
C TRP A 99 -9.30 6.09 0.99
N GLN A 100 -10.09 6.74 1.86
CA GLN A 100 -11.18 6.08 2.58
C GLN A 100 -12.30 5.68 1.61
N ALA A 101 -12.73 6.59 0.73
CA ALA A 101 -13.72 6.29 -0.29
C ALA A 101 -13.22 5.22 -1.28
N ILE A 102 -11.97 5.34 -1.73
CA ILE A 102 -11.35 4.37 -2.66
C ILE A 102 -11.32 2.97 -2.03
N LEU A 103 -10.82 2.84 -0.80
CA LEU A 103 -10.76 1.54 -0.14
C LEU A 103 -12.14 0.96 0.13
N ARG A 104 -13.13 1.77 0.52
CA ARG A 104 -14.51 1.28 0.72
C ARG A 104 -15.10 0.73 -0.56
N ALA A 105 -14.88 1.39 -1.69
CA ALA A 105 -15.33 0.90 -3.00
C ALA A 105 -14.68 -0.45 -3.36
N ASP A 106 -13.44 -0.71 -2.93
CA ASP A 106 -12.78 -2.00 -3.17
C ASP A 106 -13.36 -3.14 -2.31
N VAL A 107 -13.84 -2.86 -1.09
CA VAL A 107 -14.32 -3.91 -0.15
C VAL A 107 -15.83 -4.12 -0.18
N LEU A 108 -16.60 -3.14 -0.64
CA LEU A 108 -18.04 -3.26 -0.73
C LEU A 108 -18.42 -3.84 -2.10
N PRO A 109 -19.19 -4.95 -2.16
CA PRO A 109 -19.72 -5.42 -3.44
C PRO A 109 -20.67 -4.36 -4.00
N THR A 110 -20.43 -3.94 -5.24
CA THR A 110 -21.39 -3.14 -6.04
C THR A 110 -22.64 -3.94 -6.34
#